data_AF-A0A0T5VGX5-F1
#
_entry.id   AF-A0A0T5VGX5-F1
#
_cell.length_a   1.000
_cell.length_b   1.000
_cell.length_c   1.000
_cell.angle_alpha   90.00
_cell.angle_beta   90.00
_cell.angle_gamma   90.00
#
_symmetry.space_group_name_H-M   'P 1'
#
loop_
_entity.id
_entity.type
_entity.pdbx_description
1 polymer ?
#
loop_
_entity_poly.entity_id
_entity_poly.type
_entity_poly.pdbx_seq_one_letter_code
_entity_poly.pdbx_strand_id
1 'polypeptide(L)'
;MKSKIILITQIALLLAVKGYSQVRKNHFPAATFHQSNAKITGISFGIFTGLSERDTNVITNGLRLELVGTGLLLPLAPHGPVYKDENLIPLRDVIFTEKINGLNLSGSGTIGNDCIVNGVTVGAVGQYLYAMNGISISIVCIVVEKQNGLQLSAFNDVHKGNGMQMGIGNSAVYYRGIQLGLLGNKAVKSRGLQVALFNESKDLKGIQIGLWNTNQKRKLPLINWNFKG
;
A
#
# COMPACT_ATOMS: atom_id res chain seq x y z
N MET A 1 -45.22 37.83 14.16
CA MET A 1 -44.03 38.33 13.42
C MET A 1 -42.71 37.67 13.84
N LYS A 2 -42.37 37.62 15.14
CA LYS A 2 -41.11 37.05 15.64
C LYS A 2 -40.82 35.60 15.21
N SER A 3 -41.82 34.71 15.20
CA SER A 3 -41.66 33.30 14.79
C SER A 3 -41.31 33.14 13.29
N LYS A 4 -41.88 33.97 12.40
CA LYS A 4 -41.55 33.94 10.97
C LYS A 4 -40.11 34.39 10.69
N ILE A 5 -39.62 35.37 11.46
CA ILE A 5 -38.24 35.87 11.36
C ILE A 5 -37.25 34.79 11.82
N ILE A 6 -37.54 34.08 12.92
CA ILE A 6 -36.69 32.98 13.41
C ILE A 6 -36.61 31.85 12.37
N LEU A 7 -37.74 31.47 11.76
CA LEU A 7 -37.78 30.43 10.73
C LEU A 7 -36.96 30.82 9.49
N ILE A 8 -37.10 32.07 9.01
CA ILE A 8 -36.32 32.59 7.88
C ILE A 8 -34.82 32.61 8.21
N THR A 9 -34.46 32.99 9.44
CA THR A 9 -33.06 33.04 9.89
C THR A 9 -32.45 31.63 9.98
N GLN A 10 -33.21 30.63 10.45
CA GLN A 10 -32.79 29.23 10.49
C GLN A 10 -32.64 28.62 9.08
N ILE A 11 -33.56 28.92 8.17
CA ILE A 11 -33.46 28.49 6.76
C ILE A 11 -32.26 29.15 6.08
N ALA A 12 -32.03 30.44 6.30
CA ALA A 12 -30.85 31.14 5.80
C ALA A 12 -29.54 30.55 6.36
N LEU A 13 -29.51 30.18 7.65
CA LEU A 13 -28.37 29.50 8.27
C LEU A 13 -28.12 28.11 7.65
N LEU A 14 -29.17 27.32 7.43
CA LEU A 14 -29.08 26.01 6.77
C LEU A 14 -28.62 26.11 5.31
N LEU A 15 -29.03 27.16 4.59
CA LEU A 15 -28.57 27.43 3.23
C LEU A 15 -27.11 27.95 3.21
N ALA A 16 -26.71 28.74 4.21
CA ALA A 16 -25.32 29.20 4.36
C ALA A 16 -24.36 28.05 4.72
N VAL A 17 -24.79 27.08 5.53
CA VAL A 17 -23.99 25.88 5.87
C VAL A 17 -23.68 25.03 4.63
N LYS A 18 -24.57 25.00 3.62
CA LYS A 18 -24.28 24.30 2.34
C LYS A 18 -23.15 24.94 1.53
N GLY A 19 -22.84 26.22 1.76
CA GLY A 19 -21.78 26.97 1.06
C GLY A 19 -20.36 26.68 1.53
N TYR A 20 -20.19 25.99 2.67
CA TYR A 20 -18.87 25.69 3.26
C TYR A 20 -18.39 24.24 3.05
N SER A 21 -19.14 23.41 2.31
CA SER A 21 -18.65 22.09 1.93
C SER A 21 -17.71 22.22 0.74
N GLN A 22 -16.42 21.89 0.90
CA GLN A 22 -15.48 21.77 -0.22
C GLN A 22 -16.07 20.83 -1.29
N VAL A 23 -16.48 21.38 -2.43
CA VAL A 23 -17.11 20.62 -3.51
C VAL A 23 -16.07 19.73 -4.16
N ARG A 24 -16.23 18.41 -4.01
CA ARG A 24 -15.38 17.41 -4.69
C ARG A 24 -15.64 17.48 -6.20
N LYS A 25 -14.58 17.62 -7.00
CA LYS A 25 -14.68 17.63 -8.46
C LYS A 25 -14.94 16.22 -8.98
N ASN A 26 -16.02 16.00 -9.73
CA ASN A 26 -16.30 14.71 -10.34
C ASN A 26 -15.95 14.76 -11.83
N HIS A 27 -15.17 13.80 -12.30
CA HIS A 27 -14.75 13.68 -13.69
C HIS A 27 -15.17 12.32 -14.25
N PHE A 28 -15.69 12.37 -15.47
CA PHE A 28 -16.01 11.22 -16.30
C PHE A 28 -15.89 11.66 -17.77
N PRO A 29 -15.32 10.85 -18.68
CA PRO A 29 -14.74 9.53 -18.45
C PRO A 29 -13.25 9.56 -18.10
N ALA A 30 -12.59 10.72 -18.18
CA ALA A 30 -11.17 10.84 -17.93
C ALA A 30 -10.78 12.19 -17.34
N ALA A 31 -9.69 12.23 -16.56
CA ALA A 31 -9.08 13.46 -16.07
C ALA A 31 -7.65 13.21 -15.59
N THR A 32 -6.90 14.30 -15.41
CA THR A 32 -5.61 14.21 -14.73
C THR A 32 -5.78 13.94 -13.24
N PHE A 33 -4.90 13.14 -12.63
CA PHE A 33 -4.84 13.00 -11.17
C PHE A 33 -4.04 14.13 -10.49
N HIS A 34 -3.47 15.06 -11.27
CA HIS A 34 -2.80 16.27 -10.77
C HIS A 34 -3.79 17.36 -10.36
N GLN A 35 -4.61 17.07 -9.35
CA GLN A 35 -5.61 18.00 -8.83
C GLN A 35 -5.98 17.70 -7.37
N SER A 36 -6.51 18.70 -6.67
CA SER A 36 -7.02 18.52 -5.31
C SER A 36 -8.49 18.08 -5.30
N ASN A 37 -8.83 17.25 -4.30
CA ASN A 37 -10.18 16.79 -3.98
C ASN A 37 -11.07 16.43 -5.20
N ALA A 38 -10.65 15.41 -5.94
CA ALA A 38 -11.35 14.95 -7.15
C ALA A 38 -11.78 13.48 -7.06
N LYS A 39 -12.79 13.11 -7.84
CA LYS A 39 -13.19 11.73 -8.11
C LYS A 39 -13.23 11.56 -9.63
N ILE A 40 -12.44 10.63 -10.12
CA ILE A 40 -12.32 10.30 -11.53
C ILE A 40 -12.90 8.91 -11.71
N THR A 41 -13.94 8.77 -12.52
CA THR A 41 -14.51 7.48 -12.90
C THR A 41 -14.14 7.23 -14.36
N GLY A 42 -13.42 6.14 -14.64
CA GLY A 42 -12.86 5.82 -15.95
C GLY A 42 -11.33 5.88 -15.94
N ILE A 43 -10.72 6.81 -16.67
CA ILE A 43 -9.26 6.89 -16.86
C ILE A 43 -8.67 8.10 -16.15
N SER A 44 -7.81 7.88 -15.15
CA SER A 44 -6.97 8.95 -14.59
C SER A 44 -5.56 8.87 -15.14
N PHE A 45 -4.94 10.00 -15.50
CA PHE A 45 -3.59 10.01 -16.07
C PHE A 45 -2.70 11.12 -15.47
N GLY A 46 -1.38 10.96 -15.56
CA GLY A 46 -0.41 11.92 -15.05
C GLY A 46 1.03 11.42 -15.17
N ILE A 47 2.01 12.29 -14.93
CA ILE A 47 3.43 11.96 -15.16
C ILE A 47 4.03 11.17 -13.99
N PHE A 48 3.87 11.66 -12.76
CA PHE A 48 4.32 11.01 -11.54
C PHE A 48 3.45 11.41 -10.34
N THR A 49 3.48 10.63 -9.28
CA THR A 49 2.79 10.86 -8.01
C THR A 49 3.57 11.85 -7.14
N GLY A 50 2.88 12.70 -6.37
CA GLY A 50 3.51 13.59 -5.38
C GLY A 50 3.89 15.01 -5.85
N LEU A 51 3.48 15.45 -7.04
CA LEU A 51 3.76 16.83 -7.52
C LEU A 51 3.07 17.96 -6.74
N SER A 52 2.01 17.65 -5.99
CA SER A 52 1.23 18.64 -5.26
C SER A 52 1.16 18.22 -3.80
N GLU A 53 2.19 18.61 -3.05
CA GLU A 53 2.25 18.46 -1.61
C GLU A 53 1.23 19.40 -0.96
N ARG A 54 0.04 18.85 -0.72
CA ARG A 54 -0.90 19.09 0.40
C ARG A 54 -2.31 18.76 -0.08
N ASP A 55 -2.92 17.75 0.54
CA ASP A 55 -4.36 17.49 0.51
C ASP A 55 -4.97 17.22 -0.89
N THR A 56 -4.20 16.61 -1.80
CA THR A 56 -4.86 15.93 -2.92
C THR A 56 -5.62 14.74 -2.31
N ASN A 57 -6.90 14.63 -2.61
CA ASN A 57 -7.78 13.55 -2.14
C ASN A 57 -8.42 13.01 -3.40
N VAL A 58 -7.58 12.47 -4.27
CA VAL A 58 -7.98 12.03 -5.60
C VAL A 58 -8.39 10.57 -5.52
N ILE A 59 -9.63 10.30 -5.93
CA ILE A 59 -10.17 8.95 -6.01
C ILE A 59 -10.30 8.57 -7.48
N THR A 60 -9.54 7.59 -7.92
CA THR A 60 -9.72 6.98 -9.24
C THR A 60 -10.53 5.70 -9.09
N ASN A 61 -11.63 5.57 -9.85
CA ASN A 61 -12.37 4.32 -10.01
C ASN A 61 -12.24 3.89 -11.47
N GLY A 62 -11.38 2.90 -11.75
CA GLY A 62 -11.07 2.45 -13.10
C GLY A 62 -9.57 2.29 -13.34
N LEU A 63 -9.08 2.87 -14.44
CA LEU A 63 -7.69 2.76 -14.89
C LEU A 63 -6.91 4.02 -14.50
N ARG A 64 -5.75 3.83 -13.86
CA ARG A 64 -4.77 4.89 -13.62
C ARG A 64 -3.51 4.66 -14.43
N LEU A 65 -3.09 5.69 -15.15
CA LEU A 65 -1.90 5.72 -16.00
C LEU A 65 -0.91 6.76 -15.48
N GLU A 66 0.18 6.28 -14.88
CA GLU A 66 1.31 7.09 -14.46
C GLU A 66 2.45 6.90 -15.46
N LEU A 67 2.78 7.92 -16.26
CA LEU A 67 3.68 7.76 -17.39
C LEU A 67 5.10 7.36 -16.99
N VAL A 68 5.74 8.14 -16.11
CA VAL A 68 7.13 7.92 -15.70
C VAL A 68 7.15 7.25 -14.34
N GLY A 69 6.39 7.77 -13.38
CA GLY A 69 6.46 7.34 -11.99
C GLY A 69 7.82 7.63 -11.35
N THR A 70 7.86 7.70 -10.03
CA THR A 70 9.08 7.93 -9.24
C THR A 70 9.74 6.62 -8.79
N GLY A 71 9.16 5.47 -9.14
CA GLY A 71 9.60 4.13 -8.74
C GLY A 71 11.04 3.77 -9.09
N LEU A 72 11.60 4.36 -10.15
CA LEU A 72 13.03 4.21 -10.51
C LEU A 72 13.98 4.64 -9.38
N LEU A 73 13.53 5.55 -8.50
CA LEU A 73 14.35 6.08 -7.41
C LEU A 73 14.36 5.17 -6.18
N LEU A 74 13.40 4.24 -6.06
CA LEU A 74 13.24 3.42 -4.86
C LEU A 74 14.45 2.50 -4.58
N PRO A 75 15.06 1.83 -5.58
CA PRO A 75 16.27 1.03 -5.34
C PRO A 75 17.50 1.84 -4.93
N LEU A 76 17.49 3.16 -5.15
CA LEU A 76 18.57 4.07 -4.76
C LEU A 76 18.41 4.58 -3.33
N ALA A 77 17.28 4.30 -2.67
CA ALA A 77 17.04 4.72 -1.30
C ALA A 77 18.05 4.03 -0.36
N PRO A 78 18.77 4.78 0.49
CA PRO A 78 19.84 4.22 1.32
C PRO A 78 19.32 3.25 2.39
N HIS A 79 18.04 3.37 2.77
CA HIS A 79 17.35 2.50 3.68
C HIS A 79 15.93 2.24 3.18
N GLY A 80 15.40 1.03 3.42
CA GLY A 80 14.00 0.72 3.14
C GLY A 80 13.08 1.65 3.94
N PRO A 81 12.07 2.29 3.31
CA PRO A 81 11.23 3.29 3.95
C PRO A 81 10.18 2.70 4.91
N VAL A 82 10.17 1.36 5.08
CA VAL A 82 9.23 0.64 5.94
C VAL A 82 9.35 1.11 7.39
N TYR A 83 8.21 1.42 8.00
CA TYR A 83 8.13 1.77 9.42
C TYR A 83 8.74 0.65 10.28
N LYS A 84 9.53 0.94 11.31
CA LYS A 84 10.16 -0.12 12.14
C LYS A 84 9.46 -0.38 13.46
N ASP A 85 8.57 0.52 13.86
CA ASP A 85 7.77 0.39 15.09
C ASP A 85 6.71 -0.71 14.95
N GLU A 86 6.30 -1.34 16.05
CA GLU A 86 5.20 -2.30 16.05
C GLU A 86 3.85 -1.63 15.68
N ASN A 87 3.71 -0.33 15.97
CA ASN A 87 2.46 0.41 15.83
C ASN A 87 2.37 1.21 14.53
N LEU A 88 1.65 0.67 13.55
CA LEU A 88 1.19 1.45 12.40
C LEU A 88 0.08 2.40 12.79
N ILE A 89 0.06 3.57 12.15
CA ILE A 89 -1.11 4.44 12.12
C ILE A 89 -2.29 3.62 11.54
N PRO A 90 -3.49 3.65 12.13
CA PRO A 90 -4.65 2.98 11.53
C PRO A 90 -5.02 3.61 10.19
N LEU A 91 -5.39 2.79 9.18
CA LEU A 91 -5.87 3.28 7.87
C LEU A 91 -6.94 4.39 7.94
N ARG A 92 -7.75 4.41 9.01
CA ARG A 92 -8.81 5.40 9.22
C ARG A 92 -8.26 6.82 9.42
N ASP A 93 -7.06 6.92 9.97
CA ASP A 93 -6.47 8.18 10.43
C ASP A 93 -5.45 8.72 9.41
N VAL A 94 -5.21 8.00 8.32
CA VAL A 94 -4.34 8.43 7.22
C VAL A 94 -5.10 9.31 6.25
N ILE A 95 -4.61 10.54 6.09
CA ILE A 95 -5.04 11.45 5.03
C ILE A 95 -4.32 11.00 3.76
N PHE A 96 -5.04 10.26 2.91
CA PHE A 96 -4.47 9.73 1.69
C PHE A 96 -4.40 10.79 0.61
N THR A 97 -3.24 10.88 -0.04
CA THR A 97 -3.02 11.68 -1.24
C THR A 97 -3.88 11.16 -2.39
N GLU A 98 -3.86 9.84 -2.60
CA GLU A 98 -4.55 9.21 -3.72
C GLU A 98 -5.07 7.83 -3.37
N LYS A 99 -6.31 7.55 -3.80
CA LYS A 99 -6.95 6.25 -3.67
C LYS A 99 -7.36 5.73 -5.04
N ILE A 100 -6.86 4.56 -5.39
CA ILE A 100 -7.10 3.92 -6.68
C ILE A 100 -7.92 2.66 -6.44
N ASN A 101 -9.12 2.61 -7.01
CA ASN A 101 -9.97 1.42 -7.01
C ASN A 101 -10.02 0.89 -8.45
N GLY A 102 -9.20 -0.12 -8.75
CA GLY A 102 -9.06 -0.67 -10.10
C GLY A 102 -7.62 -1.01 -10.48
N LEU A 103 -7.20 -0.60 -11.68
CA LEU A 103 -5.89 -0.93 -12.24
C LEU A 103 -4.97 0.31 -12.24
N ASN A 104 -3.81 0.21 -11.59
CA ASN A 104 -2.76 1.23 -11.60
C ASN A 104 -1.55 0.76 -12.43
N LEU A 105 -1.34 1.38 -13.59
CA LEU A 105 -0.17 1.15 -14.44
C LEU A 105 0.77 2.33 -14.32
N SER A 106 2.01 2.07 -13.93
CA SER A 106 3.04 3.08 -13.77
C SER A 106 4.30 2.68 -14.52
N GLY A 107 4.89 3.61 -15.29
CA GLY A 107 6.07 3.35 -16.10
C GLY A 107 7.21 2.73 -15.30
N SER A 108 7.80 3.48 -14.37
CA SER A 108 8.83 2.99 -13.45
C SER A 108 8.27 2.52 -12.10
N GLY A 109 7.02 2.85 -11.79
CA GLY A 109 6.35 2.52 -10.55
C GLY A 109 6.00 3.73 -9.69
N THR A 110 5.08 3.52 -8.76
CA THR A 110 4.46 4.58 -7.96
C THR A 110 5.14 4.66 -6.60
N ILE A 111 5.62 5.85 -6.20
CA ILE A 111 6.00 6.13 -4.81
C ILE A 111 4.98 7.09 -4.24
N GLY A 112 4.27 6.65 -3.20
CA GLY A 112 3.32 7.44 -2.47
C GLY A 112 3.09 6.89 -1.07
N ASN A 113 3.70 7.55 -0.08
CA ASN A 113 3.67 7.13 1.33
C ASN A 113 2.25 7.04 1.90
N ASP A 114 1.29 7.74 1.28
CA ASP A 114 -0.12 7.79 1.67
C ASP A 114 -1.05 7.31 0.54
N CYS A 115 -0.52 6.58 -0.44
CA CYS A 115 -1.31 6.05 -1.56
C CYS A 115 -1.95 4.70 -1.21
N ILE A 116 -3.24 4.57 -1.55
CA ILE A 116 -4.00 3.35 -1.36
C ILE A 116 -4.42 2.78 -2.71
N VAL A 117 -4.13 1.50 -2.93
CA VAL A 117 -4.60 0.77 -4.11
C VAL A 117 -5.50 -0.38 -3.67
N ASN A 118 -6.71 -0.43 -4.22
CA ASN A 118 -7.64 -1.53 -4.11
C ASN A 118 -7.85 -2.13 -5.52
N GLY A 119 -7.16 -3.22 -5.83
CA GLY A 119 -7.18 -3.83 -7.16
C GLY A 119 -5.80 -4.33 -7.60
N VAL A 120 -5.36 -3.93 -8.78
CA VAL A 120 -4.09 -4.38 -9.36
C VAL A 120 -3.18 -3.20 -9.59
N THR A 121 -1.90 -3.32 -9.25
CA THR A 121 -0.90 -2.33 -9.61
C THR A 121 0.32 -2.98 -10.25
N VAL A 122 0.82 -2.35 -11.30
CA VAL A 122 1.98 -2.79 -12.06
C VAL A 122 2.92 -1.61 -12.25
N GLY A 123 4.18 -1.75 -11.84
CA GLY A 123 5.23 -0.75 -12.04
C GLY A 123 6.54 -1.41 -12.45
N ALA A 124 7.26 -0.90 -13.44
CA ALA A 124 8.42 -1.65 -13.95
C ALA A 124 9.55 -1.81 -12.92
N VAL A 125 9.85 -0.81 -12.08
CA VAL A 125 11.03 -0.84 -11.20
C VAL A 125 10.67 -0.98 -9.73
N GLY A 126 9.98 0.01 -9.16
CA GLY A 126 9.81 0.12 -7.72
C GLY A 126 8.43 0.67 -7.36
N GLN A 127 7.79 0.08 -6.35
CA GLN A 127 6.53 0.59 -5.81
C GLN A 127 6.64 0.83 -4.31
N TYR A 128 6.23 2.00 -3.84
CA TYR A 128 6.05 2.28 -2.42
C TYR A 128 4.63 2.80 -2.17
N LEU A 129 3.84 2.04 -1.42
CA LEU A 129 2.43 2.33 -1.17
C LEU A 129 2.11 2.23 0.32
N TYR A 130 1.18 3.04 0.80
CA TYR A 130 0.67 2.89 2.15
C TYR A 130 -0.13 1.59 2.31
N ALA A 131 -1.10 1.38 1.44
CA ALA A 131 -1.94 0.20 1.50
C ALA A 131 -2.22 -0.41 0.14
N MET A 132 -2.05 -1.72 0.05
CA MET A 132 -2.30 -2.50 -1.14
C MET A 132 -3.29 -3.62 -0.81
N ASN A 133 -4.51 -3.53 -1.34
CA ASN A 133 -5.54 -4.57 -1.22
C ASN A 133 -5.76 -5.19 -2.61
N GLY A 134 -5.08 -6.29 -2.92
CA GLY A 134 -5.13 -6.97 -4.21
C GLY A 134 -3.78 -7.48 -4.69
N ILE A 135 -3.40 -7.21 -5.94
CA ILE A 135 -2.15 -7.71 -6.55
C ILE A 135 -1.20 -6.57 -6.92
N SER A 136 0.02 -6.58 -6.40
CA SER A 136 1.08 -5.63 -6.75
C SER A 136 2.23 -6.35 -7.44
N ILE A 137 2.67 -5.82 -8.58
CA ILE A 137 3.69 -6.41 -9.45
C ILE A 137 4.76 -5.37 -9.78
N SER A 138 6.02 -5.73 -9.57
CA SER A 138 7.16 -4.96 -10.01
C SER A 138 8.36 -5.85 -10.31
N ILE A 139 9.36 -5.36 -11.07
CA ILE A 139 10.55 -6.17 -11.37
C ILE A 139 11.49 -6.15 -10.18
N VAL A 140 11.81 -4.97 -9.63
CA VAL A 140 12.89 -4.85 -8.64
C VAL A 140 12.36 -4.90 -7.22
N CYS A 141 11.50 -3.95 -6.83
CA CYS A 141 11.07 -3.89 -5.43
C CYS A 141 9.65 -3.40 -5.22
N ILE A 142 9.00 -3.96 -4.20
CA ILE A 142 7.71 -3.49 -3.69
C ILE A 142 7.84 -3.28 -2.19
N VAL A 143 7.47 -2.09 -1.75
CA VAL A 143 7.41 -1.71 -0.35
C VAL A 143 5.98 -1.31 -0.01
N VAL A 144 5.37 -1.95 0.98
CA VAL A 144 3.99 -1.62 1.39
C VAL A 144 3.85 -1.63 2.91
N GLU A 145 3.29 -0.57 3.49
CA GLU A 145 3.02 -0.55 4.94
C GLU A 145 1.94 -1.57 5.31
N LYS A 146 0.82 -1.59 4.58
CA LYS A 146 -0.26 -2.57 4.80
C LYS A 146 -0.64 -3.32 3.54
N GLN A 147 -0.27 -4.59 3.47
CA GLN A 147 -0.64 -5.48 2.36
C GLN A 147 -1.78 -6.42 2.76
N ASN A 148 -2.80 -6.52 1.91
CA ASN A 148 -3.76 -7.62 1.89
C ASN A 148 -3.86 -8.17 0.47
N GLY A 149 -3.19 -9.29 0.18
CA GLY A 149 -3.21 -9.93 -1.13
C GLY A 149 -1.84 -10.42 -1.58
N LEU A 150 -1.50 -10.21 -2.85
CA LEU A 150 -0.31 -10.78 -3.50
C LEU A 150 0.73 -9.71 -3.85
N GLN A 151 1.99 -9.97 -3.52
CA GLN A 151 3.16 -9.20 -3.91
C GLN A 151 4.10 -10.04 -4.76
N LEU A 152 4.41 -9.56 -5.97
CA LEU A 152 5.32 -10.19 -6.92
C LEU A 152 6.41 -9.19 -7.32
N SER A 153 7.62 -9.34 -6.78
CA SER A 153 8.81 -8.59 -7.22
C SER A 153 10.10 -9.29 -6.77
N ALA A 154 11.27 -8.88 -7.26
CA ALA A 154 12.52 -9.45 -6.78
C ALA A 154 12.72 -9.24 -5.27
N PHE A 155 12.37 -8.06 -4.74
CA PHE A 155 12.50 -7.73 -3.33
C PHE A 155 11.22 -7.12 -2.77
N ASN A 156 10.52 -7.86 -1.92
CA ASN A 156 9.32 -7.37 -1.26
C ASN A 156 9.63 -7.01 0.20
N ASP A 157 9.17 -5.85 0.66
CA ASP A 157 9.25 -5.44 2.06
C ASP A 157 7.91 -4.91 2.56
N VAL A 158 7.46 -5.41 3.72
CA VAL A 158 6.12 -5.09 4.23
C VAL A 158 6.12 -4.89 5.71
N HIS A 159 5.46 -3.83 6.17
CA HIS A 159 5.26 -3.70 7.61
C HIS A 159 4.26 -4.72 8.14
N LYS A 160 3.01 -4.67 7.66
CA LYS A 160 1.94 -5.59 8.06
C LYS A 160 1.28 -6.22 6.85
N GLY A 161 1.61 -7.49 6.62
CA GLY A 161 1.16 -8.27 5.47
C GLY A 161 0.18 -9.38 5.82
N ASN A 162 -0.84 -9.52 4.99
CA ASN A 162 -1.72 -10.69 4.96
C ASN A 162 -1.86 -11.19 3.52
N GLY A 163 -1.43 -12.42 3.24
CA GLY A 163 -1.52 -13.02 1.90
C GLY A 163 -0.22 -13.67 1.46
N MET A 164 0.23 -13.38 0.23
CA MET A 164 1.39 -14.03 -0.38
C MET A 164 2.43 -13.04 -0.89
N GLN A 165 3.70 -13.30 -0.58
CA GLN A 165 4.87 -12.61 -1.10
C GLN A 165 5.67 -13.59 -1.93
N MET A 166 6.03 -13.23 -3.15
CA MET A 166 6.91 -14.02 -4.00
C MET A 166 8.03 -13.16 -4.58
N GLY A 167 9.26 -13.64 -4.46
CA GLY A 167 10.43 -12.90 -4.91
C GLY A 167 11.75 -13.62 -4.72
N ILE A 168 12.85 -12.91 -4.98
CA ILE A 168 14.19 -13.37 -4.60
C ILE A 168 14.36 -13.27 -3.09
N GLY A 169 13.96 -12.14 -2.52
CA GLY A 169 13.98 -11.88 -1.09
C GLY A 169 12.66 -11.27 -0.63
N ASN A 170 12.12 -11.78 0.48
CA ASN A 170 10.95 -11.20 1.13
C ASN A 170 11.31 -10.79 2.55
N SER A 171 10.90 -9.60 2.93
CA SER A 171 11.03 -9.03 4.27
C SER A 171 9.66 -8.63 4.79
N ALA A 172 9.45 -8.81 6.10
CA ALA A 172 8.30 -8.26 6.77
C ALA A 172 8.54 -7.96 8.25
N VAL A 173 7.80 -7.01 8.82
CA VAL A 173 7.73 -6.89 10.29
C VAL A 173 6.71 -7.89 10.83
N TYR A 174 5.45 -7.80 10.39
CA TYR A 174 4.38 -8.75 10.70
C TYR A 174 3.86 -9.36 9.43
N TYR A 175 3.90 -10.68 9.34
CA TYR A 175 3.39 -11.38 8.18
C TYR A 175 2.48 -12.52 8.55
N ARG A 176 1.30 -12.57 7.93
CA ARG A 176 0.36 -13.69 8.01
C ARG A 176 0.11 -14.25 6.61
N GLY A 177 0.51 -15.49 6.38
CA GLY A 177 0.31 -16.16 5.08
C GLY A 177 1.57 -16.84 4.57
N ILE A 178 1.84 -16.70 3.28
CA ILE A 178 2.89 -17.45 2.57
C ILE A 178 3.97 -16.49 2.09
N GLN A 179 5.23 -16.77 2.41
CA GLN A 179 6.40 -16.08 1.85
C GLN A 179 7.20 -17.09 1.03
N LEU A 180 7.31 -16.86 -0.28
CA LEU A 180 8.06 -17.66 -1.23
C LEU A 180 9.25 -16.84 -1.73
N GLY A 181 10.40 -17.04 -1.12
CA GLY A 181 11.66 -16.40 -1.50
C GLY A 181 12.51 -17.40 -2.27
N LEU A 182 13.23 -16.97 -3.30
CA LEU A 182 14.27 -17.84 -3.87
C LEU A 182 15.45 -17.94 -2.90
N LEU A 183 16.00 -16.81 -2.45
CA LEU A 183 17.14 -16.79 -1.55
C LEU A 183 16.73 -16.71 -0.08
N GLY A 184 15.84 -15.77 0.26
CA GLY A 184 15.64 -15.41 1.66
C GLY A 184 14.22 -14.98 2.00
N ASN A 185 13.69 -15.45 3.12
CA ASN A 185 12.57 -14.81 3.80
C ASN A 185 13.00 -14.36 5.20
N LYS A 186 12.70 -13.10 5.54
CA LYS A 186 12.94 -12.53 6.87
C LYS A 186 11.66 -11.95 7.44
N ALA A 187 11.37 -12.25 8.70
CA ALA A 187 10.25 -11.65 9.40
C ALA A 187 10.57 -11.35 10.87
N VAL A 188 9.97 -10.30 11.45
CA VAL A 188 9.97 -10.16 12.92
C VAL A 188 8.97 -11.12 13.53
N LYS A 189 7.68 -11.04 13.16
CA LYS A 189 6.65 -12.01 13.53
C LYS A 189 6.04 -12.62 12.27
N SER A 190 6.11 -13.93 12.15
CA SER A 190 5.55 -14.68 11.01
C SER A 190 4.53 -15.70 11.48
N ARG A 191 3.38 -15.72 10.80
CA ARG A 191 2.24 -16.59 11.05
C ARG A 191 1.84 -17.29 9.75
N GLY A 192 2.45 -18.44 9.45
CA GLY A 192 2.16 -19.19 8.22
C GLY A 192 3.34 -20.00 7.68
N LEU A 193 3.59 -19.92 6.38
CA LEU A 193 4.60 -20.71 5.69
C LEU A 193 5.68 -19.81 5.09
N GLN A 194 6.94 -20.13 5.34
CA GLN A 194 8.08 -19.52 4.64
C GLN A 194 8.83 -20.60 3.86
N VAL A 195 9.06 -20.36 2.57
CA VAL A 195 9.85 -21.24 1.70
C VAL A 195 10.91 -20.39 1.01
N ALA A 196 12.18 -20.69 1.27
CA ALA A 196 13.36 -20.06 0.67
C ALA A 196 14.62 -20.85 1.00
N LEU A 197 15.77 -20.59 0.37
CA LEU A 197 17.03 -21.21 0.82
C LEU A 197 17.33 -20.87 2.29
N PHE A 198 17.11 -19.62 2.69
CA PHE A 198 17.32 -19.13 4.05
C PHE A 198 16.04 -18.51 4.60
N ASN A 199 15.54 -19.01 5.73
CA ASN A 199 14.40 -18.42 6.41
C ASN A 199 14.80 -17.93 7.80
N GLU A 200 14.37 -16.73 8.18
CA GLU A 200 14.59 -16.15 9.50
C GLU A 200 13.29 -15.54 10.03
N SER A 201 12.90 -15.91 11.25
CA SER A 201 11.78 -15.27 11.95
C SER A 201 12.09 -15.10 13.44
N LYS A 202 11.95 -13.89 13.98
CA LYS A 202 12.14 -13.66 15.43
C LYS A 202 10.99 -14.18 16.29
N ASP A 203 9.84 -14.44 15.69
CA ASP A 203 8.67 -15.07 16.31
C ASP A 203 7.87 -15.80 15.23
N LEU A 204 8.11 -17.09 15.07
CA LEU A 204 7.38 -17.96 14.16
C LEU A 204 6.21 -18.67 14.87
N LYS A 205 5.03 -18.63 14.23
CA LYS A 205 3.93 -19.59 14.44
C LYS A 205 3.55 -20.19 13.08
N GLY A 206 4.19 -21.28 12.70
CA GLY A 206 4.13 -21.82 11.35
C GLY A 206 5.27 -22.77 11.00
N ILE A 207 5.54 -22.89 9.70
CA ILE A 207 6.53 -23.79 9.11
C ILE A 207 7.50 -22.97 8.24
N GLN A 208 8.77 -23.33 8.27
CA GLN A 208 9.82 -22.83 7.39
C GLN A 208 10.44 -24.02 6.63
N ILE A 209 10.63 -23.88 5.33
CA ILE A 209 11.24 -24.88 4.46
C ILE A 209 12.38 -24.23 3.68
N GLY A 210 13.59 -24.78 3.80
CA GLY A 210 14.81 -24.18 3.25
C GLY A 210 16.09 -24.88 3.64
N LEU A 211 17.21 -24.57 2.97
CA LEU A 211 18.53 -25.08 3.35
C LEU A 211 18.85 -24.76 4.81
N TRP A 212 18.48 -23.57 5.28
CA TRP A 212 18.66 -23.18 6.67
C TRP A 212 17.50 -22.32 7.19
N ASN A 213 16.94 -22.71 8.34
CA ASN A 213 15.75 -22.07 8.90
C ASN A 213 15.99 -21.70 10.36
N THR A 214 15.88 -20.41 10.68
CA THR A 214 16.04 -19.86 12.03
C THR A 214 14.71 -19.34 12.55
N ASN A 215 14.34 -19.77 13.75
CA ASN A 215 13.25 -19.18 14.51
C ASN A 215 13.65 -18.89 15.96
N GLN A 216 12.72 -18.38 16.77
CA GLN A 216 12.95 -17.97 18.15
C GLN A 216 13.39 -19.09 19.10
N LYS A 217 13.25 -20.36 18.73
CA LYS A 217 13.63 -21.51 19.57
C LYS A 217 14.85 -22.25 19.05
N ARG A 218 15.03 -22.34 17.73
CA ARG A 218 15.99 -23.26 17.12
C ARG A 218 16.36 -22.87 15.70
N LYS A 219 17.52 -23.37 15.26
CA LYS A 219 18.04 -23.30 13.90
C LYS A 219 18.09 -24.72 13.36
N LEU A 220 17.39 -25.00 12.26
CA LEU A 220 17.31 -26.34 11.66
C LEU A 220 17.47 -26.27 10.13
N PRO A 221 18.17 -27.24 9.52
CA PRO A 221 18.17 -27.39 8.07
C PRO A 221 16.87 -28.01 7.56
N LEU A 222 16.59 -27.84 6.26
CA LEU A 222 15.46 -28.40 5.51
C LEU A 222 14.07 -27.96 5.98
N ILE A 223 13.67 -28.29 7.22
CA ILE A 223 12.35 -27.98 7.78
C ILE A 223 12.50 -27.47 9.23
N ASN A 224 11.83 -26.37 9.56
CA ASN A 224 11.68 -25.87 10.93
C ASN A 224 10.23 -25.46 11.20
N TRP A 225 9.78 -25.54 12.44
CA TRP A 225 8.40 -25.21 12.81
C TRP A 225 8.31 -24.70 14.24
N ASN A 226 7.28 -23.93 14.53
CA ASN A 226 6.80 -23.67 15.89
C ASN A 226 5.31 -23.36 15.85
N PHE A 227 4.51 -23.97 16.72
CA PHE A 227 3.07 -23.69 16.81
C PHE A 227 2.65 -23.15 18.18
N LYS A 228 3.59 -23.14 19.14
CA LYS A 228 3.36 -22.56 20.46
C LYS A 228 3.67 -21.06 20.38
N GLY A 229 2.62 -20.28 20.58
CA GLY A 229 2.62 -18.83 20.66
C GLY A 229 1.30 -18.40 21.28
#